data_AF-A0A6J1DDE0-F1
#
_entry.id   AF-A0A6J1DDE0-F1
#
_cell.length_a   1.000
_cell.length_b   1.000
_cell.length_c   1.000
_cell.angle_alpha   90.00
_cell.angle_beta   90.00
_cell.angle_gamma   90.00
#
_symmetry.space_group_name_H-M   'P 1'
#
loop_
_entity.id
_entity.type
_entity.pdbx_description
1 polymer ?
#
loop_
_entity_poly.entity_id
_entity_poly.type
_entity_poly.pdbx_seq_one_letter_code
_entity_poly.pdbx_strand_id
1 'polypeptide(L)'
;MIALKPIQTSFTVHSHTFLYTTKLPNSKSFSLCLCHSNTSDSTAPSSPEGDPQKQEILARIAQLQTQKLRLTDFLDEKSAHLTQFAEEADAEFEKIGEDALKGLDEASARIMENIESQMQEFEESVDLNRQEIEKNDDMLAEFEGRIENDRNEGLLFKNLRQSKPVDKAKAKVEMEKIRELTKENAGSKTRRYIYLAFIGVLVIAIAESFLSSPDWQKVAVLGAMLVALISQFSYEQKVSSEIEKTEIKEQTEEKE
;
A
#
# COMPACT_ATOMS: atom_id res chain seq x y z
N MET A 1 -13.43 21.12 4.49
CA MET A 1 -12.29 21.84 5.10
C MET A 1 -12.44 21.77 6.62
N ILE A 2 -11.68 20.90 7.27
CA ILE A 2 -11.59 20.86 8.74
C ILE A 2 -10.12 21.08 9.04
N ALA A 3 -9.81 22.26 9.59
CA ALA A 3 -8.45 22.65 9.93
C ALA A 3 -8.06 22.01 11.26
N LEU A 4 -7.12 21.08 11.22
CA LEU A 4 -6.51 20.51 12.43
C LEU A 4 -5.27 21.34 12.77
N LYS A 5 -5.31 22.04 13.91
CA LYS A 5 -4.15 22.72 14.50
C LYS A 5 -3.23 21.67 15.14
N PRO A 6 -1.93 21.63 14.80
CA PRO A 6 -0.98 20.83 15.55
C PRO A 6 -0.61 21.55 16.86
N ILE A 7 -0.78 20.87 17.99
CA ILE A 7 -0.21 21.28 19.28
C ILE A 7 1.23 20.79 19.29
N GLN A 8 2.16 21.72 19.15
CA GLN A 8 3.59 21.49 19.26
C GLN A 8 3.96 21.50 20.75
N THR A 9 4.18 20.32 21.35
CA THR A 9 4.76 20.18 22.69
C THR A 9 6.23 19.81 22.56
N SER A 10 7.10 20.79 22.78
CA SER A 10 8.54 20.57 22.95
C SER A 10 8.79 20.07 24.38
N PHE A 11 8.94 18.77 24.57
CA PHE A 11 9.53 18.22 25.79
C PHE A 11 11.05 18.28 25.67
N THR A 12 11.67 19.21 26.38
CA THR A 12 13.11 19.17 26.65
C THR A 12 13.38 18.07 27.68
N VAL A 13 14.02 16.98 27.25
CA VAL A 13 14.57 15.97 28.16
C VAL A 13 15.71 16.62 28.94
N HIS A 14 15.44 17.05 30.17
CA HIS A 14 16.49 17.46 31.10
C HIS A 14 16.97 16.21 31.84
N SER A 15 18.13 15.72 31.45
CA SER A 15 18.83 14.62 32.11
C SER A 15 19.26 15.07 33.52
N HIS A 16 18.46 14.72 34.52
CA HIS A 16 18.89 14.80 35.91
C HIS A 16 19.91 13.70 36.17
N THR A 17 21.16 14.10 36.23
CA THR A 17 22.28 13.30 36.73
C THR A 17 21.92 12.83 38.14
N PHE A 18 21.69 11.52 38.31
CA PHE A 18 21.54 10.90 39.62
C PHE A 18 22.81 11.10 40.44
N LEU A 19 22.78 12.05 41.38
CA LEU A 19 23.75 12.08 42.45
C LEU A 19 23.38 10.97 43.44
N TYR A 20 24.12 9.87 43.36
CA TYR A 20 24.20 8.87 44.42
C TYR A 20 24.49 9.58 45.74
N THR A 21 23.51 9.60 46.64
CA THR A 21 23.76 10.02 48.02
C THR A 21 24.50 8.90 48.73
N THR A 22 25.75 9.18 49.02
CA THR A 22 26.64 8.35 49.82
C THR A 22 25.98 8.05 51.18
N LYS A 23 25.89 6.76 51.52
CA LYS A 23 25.54 6.29 52.87
C LYS A 23 26.33 7.07 53.93
N LEU A 24 25.64 7.81 54.80
CA LEU A 24 26.25 8.38 56.00
C LEU A 24 26.42 7.27 57.05
N PRO A 25 27.60 7.13 57.69
CA PRO A 25 27.79 6.18 58.76
C PRO A 25 27.11 6.70 60.05
N ASN A 26 26.30 5.83 60.64
CA ASN A 26 25.71 5.98 61.95
C ASN A 26 26.83 6.12 63.02
N SER A 27 27.04 7.33 63.54
CA SER A 27 28.00 7.60 64.61
C SER A 27 27.31 7.61 65.97
N LYS A 28 27.87 6.78 66.84
CA LYS A 28 27.49 6.38 68.20
C LYS A 28 27.23 7.50 69.22
N SER A 29 26.57 7.01 70.28
CA SER A 29 26.70 7.29 71.72
C SER A 29 25.99 8.49 72.32
N PHE A 30 24.96 8.20 73.13
CA PHE A 30 24.67 8.98 74.32
C PHE A 30 24.92 8.11 75.56
N SER A 31 25.81 8.63 76.39
CA SER A 31 26.28 8.11 77.67
C SER A 31 25.13 7.97 78.67
N LEU A 32 25.07 6.82 79.32
CA LEU A 32 24.29 6.61 80.55
C LEU A 32 24.74 7.61 81.62
N CYS A 33 23.80 8.42 82.10
CA CYS A 33 23.98 9.28 83.26
C CYS A 33 24.04 8.41 84.52
N LEU A 34 25.22 8.26 85.11
CA LEU A 34 25.39 7.76 86.47
C LEU A 34 25.08 8.89 87.45
N CYS A 35 23.98 8.75 88.19
CA CYS A 35 23.68 9.62 89.33
C CYS A 35 24.68 9.34 90.47
N HIS A 36 25.55 10.31 90.73
CA HIS A 36 26.42 10.32 91.90
C HIS A 36 25.63 10.87 93.10
N SER A 37 25.31 10.02 94.08
CA SER A 37 24.70 10.42 95.33
C SER A 37 25.78 10.90 96.30
N ASN A 38 25.87 12.21 96.53
CA ASN A 38 26.47 12.75 97.74
C ASN A 38 25.37 13.37 98.60
N THR A 39 25.26 12.82 99.80
CA THR A 39 24.42 13.26 100.91
C THR A 39 24.86 14.63 101.41
N SER A 40 23.96 15.61 101.39
CA SER A 40 23.98 16.73 102.33
C SER A 40 22.56 17.27 102.47
N ASP A 41 22.08 17.21 103.72
CA ASP A 41 20.78 17.67 104.16
C ASP A 41 20.62 19.18 103.93
N SER A 42 19.55 19.59 103.23
CA SER A 42 18.70 20.72 103.64
C SER A 42 17.45 20.84 102.75
N THR A 43 16.28 20.61 103.36
CA THR A 43 14.99 21.29 103.16
C THR A 43 14.37 21.49 101.76
N ALA A 44 13.16 20.92 101.61
CA ALA A 44 12.08 21.13 100.62
C ALA A 44 12.07 20.20 99.37
N PRO A 45 10.91 19.59 99.03
CA PRO A 45 10.76 18.89 97.76
C PRO A 45 10.49 19.95 96.69
N SER A 46 11.55 20.46 96.05
CA SER A 46 11.36 21.22 94.82
C SER A 46 10.94 20.23 93.73
N SER A 47 9.68 20.28 93.34
CA SER A 47 9.21 19.67 92.08
C SER A 47 10.17 20.05 90.95
N PRO A 48 10.49 19.15 90.01
CA PRO A 48 11.37 19.46 88.90
C PRO A 48 10.63 20.38 87.92
N GLU A 49 10.60 21.68 88.23
CA GLU A 49 10.04 22.72 87.37
C GLU A 49 11.04 22.93 86.22
N GLY A 50 10.84 22.22 85.11
CA GLY A 50 11.62 22.42 83.90
C GLY A 50 11.34 23.80 83.30
N ASP A 51 12.38 24.47 82.78
CA ASP A 51 12.26 25.76 82.10
C ASP A 51 11.21 25.69 80.96
N PRO A 52 10.13 26.50 81.02
CA PRO A 52 9.02 26.42 80.08
C PRO A 52 9.45 26.68 78.64
N GLN A 53 10.48 27.50 78.42
CA GLN A 53 11.01 27.76 77.06
C GLN A 53 11.68 26.51 76.48
N LYS A 54 12.41 25.76 77.30
CA LYS A 54 13.05 24.50 76.87
C LYS A 54 12.02 23.42 76.58
N GLN A 55 10.94 23.36 77.36
CA GLN A 55 9.84 22.42 77.12
C GLN A 55 9.10 22.74 75.81
N GLU A 56 8.85 24.02 75.52
CA GLU A 56 8.24 24.44 74.25
C GLU A 56 9.13 24.10 73.05
N ILE A 57 10.44 24.36 73.14
CA ILE A 57 11.39 23.99 72.08
C ILE A 57 11.41 22.48 71.87
N LEU A 58 11.40 21.69 72.95
CA LEU A 58 11.36 20.23 72.86
C LEU A 58 10.07 19.75 72.19
N ALA A 59 8.92 20.35 72.52
CA ALA A 59 7.63 20.03 71.90
C ALA A 59 7.63 20.34 70.39
N ARG A 60 8.20 21.49 69.99
CA ARG A 60 8.35 21.85 68.56
C ARG A 60 9.26 20.88 67.82
N ILE A 61 10.36 20.43 68.44
CA ILE A 61 11.26 19.43 67.84
C ILE A 61 10.51 18.11 67.65
N ALA A 62 9.76 17.65 68.66
CA ALA A 62 8.97 16.42 68.57
C ALA A 62 7.89 16.51 67.47
N GLN A 63 7.22 17.65 67.35
CA GLN A 63 6.25 17.89 66.28
C GLN A 63 6.91 17.86 64.90
N LEU A 64 8.06 18.51 64.71
CA LEU A 64 8.81 18.51 63.46
C LEU A 64 9.30 17.11 63.09
N GLN A 65 9.79 16.35 64.05
CA GLN A 65 10.19 14.95 63.84
C GLN A 65 9.01 14.08 63.42
N THR A 66 7.83 14.31 64.00
CA THR A 66 6.60 13.59 63.64
C THR A 66 6.14 13.93 62.22
N GLN A 67 6.16 15.21 61.86
CA GLN A 67 5.81 15.66 60.50
C GLN A 67 6.81 15.13 59.46
N LYS A 68 8.10 15.10 59.79
CA LYS A 68 9.13 14.51 58.94
C LYS A 68 8.85 13.04 58.67
N LEU A 69 8.56 12.25 59.72
CA LEU A 69 8.27 10.82 59.57
C LEU A 69 7.05 10.61 58.67
N ARG A 70 5.96 11.38 58.88
CA ARG A 70 4.76 11.30 58.04
C ARG A 70 5.01 11.65 56.57
N LEU A 71 5.84 12.66 56.31
CA LEU A 71 6.20 13.04 54.94
C LEU A 71 7.08 11.99 54.26
N THR A 72 8.02 11.39 55.00
CA THR A 72 8.84 10.29 54.49
C THR A 72 7.98 9.08 54.17
N ASP A 73 7.07 8.69 55.06
CA ASP A 73 6.15 7.57 54.85
C ASP A 73 5.25 7.79 53.61
N PHE A 74 4.69 8.99 53.46
CA PHE A 74 3.91 9.35 52.26
C PHE A 74 4.75 9.33 50.98
N LEU A 75 6.00 9.80 51.04
CA LEU A 75 6.91 9.78 49.89
C LEU A 75 7.26 8.34 49.50
N ASP A 76 7.53 7.49 50.48
CA ASP A 76 7.85 6.08 50.28
C ASP A 76 6.64 5.35 49.67
N GLU A 77 5.43 5.55 50.19
CA GLU A 77 4.18 5.00 49.64
C GLU A 77 3.96 5.43 48.18
N LYS A 78 4.12 6.72 47.87
CA LYS A 78 3.96 7.22 46.50
C LYS A 78 5.05 6.70 45.57
N SER A 79 6.28 6.55 46.05
CA SER A 79 7.37 5.97 45.26
C SER A 79 7.11 4.50 44.93
N ALA A 80 6.59 3.73 45.90
CA ALA A 80 6.22 2.33 45.70
C ALA A 80 5.08 2.21 44.68
N HIS A 81 4.03 3.04 44.81
CA HIS A 81 2.91 3.04 43.85
C HIS A 81 3.35 3.43 42.44
N LEU A 82 4.24 4.42 42.30
CA LEU A 82 4.77 4.80 40.98
C LEU A 82 5.63 3.68 40.36
N THR A 83 6.39 2.96 41.20
CA THR A 83 7.19 1.81 40.75
C THR A 83 6.28 0.68 40.28
N GLN A 84 5.25 0.33 41.06
CA GLN A 84 4.26 -0.68 40.69
C GLN A 84 3.54 -0.31 39.39
N PHE A 85 3.14 0.96 39.25
CA PHE A 85 2.48 1.43 38.04
C PHE A 85 3.38 1.33 36.80
N ALA A 86 4.69 1.60 36.95
CA ALA A 86 5.64 1.45 35.87
C ALA A 86 5.81 -0.03 35.47
N GLU A 87 5.97 -0.92 36.46
CA GLU A 87 6.09 -2.37 36.23
C GLU A 87 4.83 -2.96 35.57
N GLU A 88 3.64 -2.54 36.01
CA GLU A 88 2.36 -2.95 35.43
C GLU A 88 2.20 -2.44 34.00
N ALA A 89 2.55 -1.17 33.74
CA ALA A 89 2.52 -0.62 32.39
C ALA A 89 3.47 -1.36 31.45
N ASP A 90 4.69 -1.64 31.88
CA ASP A 90 5.66 -2.40 31.08
C ASP A 90 5.15 -3.82 30.76
N ALA A 91 4.57 -4.50 31.76
CA ALA A 91 3.97 -5.82 31.57
C ALA A 91 2.75 -5.80 30.62
N GLU A 92 1.90 -4.76 30.69
CA GLU A 92 0.79 -4.59 29.75
C GLU A 92 1.28 -4.29 28.33
N PHE A 93 2.32 -3.48 28.17
CA PHE A 93 2.91 -3.20 26.86
C PHE A 93 3.53 -4.46 26.23
N GLU A 94 4.27 -5.25 27.00
CA GLU A 94 4.81 -6.53 26.54
C GLU A 94 3.69 -7.48 26.11
N LYS A 95 2.63 -7.60 26.92
CA LYS A 95 1.47 -8.43 26.61
C LYS A 95 0.76 -8.00 25.32
N ILE A 96 0.50 -6.71 25.15
CA ILE A 96 -0.12 -6.17 23.93
C ILE A 96 0.78 -6.42 22.71
N GLY A 97 2.09 -6.25 22.88
CA GLY A 97 3.07 -6.54 21.83
C GLY A 97 3.06 -8.01 21.42
N GLU A 98 3.05 -8.93 22.37
CA GLU A 98 3.00 -10.37 22.13
C GLU A 98 1.68 -10.80 21.48
N ASP A 99 0.53 -10.31 21.98
CA ASP A 99 -0.78 -10.62 21.42
C ASP A 99 -0.91 -10.09 19.97
N ALA A 100 -0.36 -8.90 19.69
CA ALA A 100 -0.35 -8.34 18.34
C ALA A 100 0.53 -9.15 17.38
N LEU A 101 1.73 -9.56 17.81
CA LEU A 101 2.62 -10.41 17.01
C LEU A 101 1.99 -11.77 16.74
N LYS A 102 1.39 -12.39 17.76
CA LYS A 102 0.70 -13.67 17.61
C LYS A 102 -0.47 -13.58 16.64
N GLY A 103 -1.27 -12.52 16.72
CA GLY A 103 -2.36 -12.27 15.78
C GLY A 103 -1.87 -12.06 14.34
N LEU A 104 -0.73 -11.38 14.17
CA LEU A 104 -0.09 -11.19 12.86
C LEU A 104 0.41 -12.51 12.27
N ASP A 105 1.10 -13.33 13.08
CA ASP A 105 1.61 -14.64 12.65
C ASP A 105 0.47 -15.59 12.26
N GLU A 106 -0.62 -15.62 13.03
CA GLU A 106 -1.80 -16.42 12.70
C GLU A 106 -2.47 -15.94 11.40
N ALA A 107 -2.60 -14.62 11.20
CA ALA A 107 -3.13 -14.08 9.95
C ALA A 107 -2.22 -14.40 8.76
N SER A 108 -0.90 -14.30 8.94
CA SER A 108 0.09 -14.65 7.92
C SER A 108 0.00 -16.12 7.53
N ALA A 109 -0.09 -17.02 8.50
CA ALA A 109 -0.25 -18.45 8.28
C ALA A 109 -1.52 -18.76 7.47
N ARG A 110 -2.66 -18.15 7.81
CA ARG A 110 -3.91 -18.31 7.06
C ARG A 110 -3.82 -17.81 5.62
N ILE A 111 -3.15 -16.68 5.39
CA ILE A 111 -2.93 -16.14 4.04
C ILE A 111 -2.06 -17.10 3.24
N MET A 112 -0.99 -17.62 3.85
CA MET A 112 -0.07 -18.54 3.19
C MET A 112 -0.74 -19.86 2.83
N GLU A 113 -1.57 -20.40 3.73
CA GLU A 113 -2.37 -21.61 3.48
C GLU A 113 -3.35 -21.40 2.31
N ASN A 114 -4.02 -20.24 2.24
CA ASN A 114 -4.92 -19.93 1.12
C ASN A 114 -4.17 -19.78 -0.21
N ILE A 115 -3.00 -19.11 -0.21
CA ILE A 115 -2.16 -18.99 -1.40
C ILE A 115 -1.69 -20.37 -1.87
N GLU A 116 -1.25 -21.24 -0.96
CA GLU A 116 -0.82 -22.60 -1.29
C GLU A 116 -1.96 -23.43 -1.87
N SER A 117 -3.16 -23.36 -1.27
CA SER A 117 -4.36 -24.03 -1.78
C SER A 117 -4.71 -23.55 -3.20
N GLN A 118 -4.70 -22.24 -3.46
CA GLN A 118 -4.96 -21.69 -4.78
C GLN A 118 -3.86 -22.05 -5.78
N MET A 119 -2.60 -22.09 -5.35
CA MET A 119 -1.49 -22.48 -6.20
C MET A 119 -1.57 -23.95 -6.60
N GLN A 120 -1.95 -24.82 -5.67
CA GLN A 120 -2.19 -26.23 -5.95
C GLN A 120 -3.36 -26.42 -6.92
N GLU A 121 -4.49 -25.74 -6.70
CA GLU A 121 -5.63 -25.78 -7.64
C GLU A 121 -5.22 -25.27 -9.04
N PHE A 122 -4.39 -24.24 -9.09
CA PHE A 122 -3.86 -23.72 -10.34
C PHE A 122 -2.94 -24.73 -11.03
N GLU A 123 -2.01 -25.35 -10.30
CA GLU A 123 -1.12 -26.39 -10.83
C GLU A 123 -1.91 -27.58 -11.40
N GLU A 124 -2.88 -28.09 -10.63
CA GLU A 124 -3.79 -29.16 -11.08
C GLU A 124 -4.58 -28.73 -12.33
N SER A 125 -5.05 -27.48 -12.40
CA SER A 125 -5.78 -26.96 -13.56
C SER A 125 -4.90 -26.82 -14.81
N VAL A 126 -3.64 -26.40 -14.64
CA VAL A 126 -2.68 -26.24 -15.73
C VAL A 126 -2.30 -27.61 -16.30
N ASP A 127 -2.08 -28.59 -15.44
CA ASP A 127 -1.77 -29.96 -15.85
C ASP A 127 -2.93 -30.61 -16.60
N LEU A 128 -4.17 -30.43 -16.10
CA LEU A 128 -5.37 -30.89 -16.80
C LEU A 128 -5.54 -30.22 -18.16
N ASN A 129 -5.37 -28.89 -18.22
CA ASN A 129 -5.48 -28.13 -19.47
C ASN A 129 -4.39 -28.52 -20.48
N ARG A 130 -3.16 -28.78 -20.01
CA ARG A 130 -2.08 -29.29 -20.86
C ARG A 130 -2.45 -30.64 -21.46
N GLN A 131 -2.98 -31.56 -20.65
CA GLN A 131 -3.41 -32.87 -21.13
C GLN A 131 -4.59 -32.75 -22.13
N GLU A 132 -5.48 -31.80 -21.94
CA GLU A 132 -6.57 -31.53 -22.87
C GLU A 132 -6.08 -30.97 -24.21
N ILE A 133 -5.10 -30.05 -24.20
CA ILE A 133 -4.47 -29.54 -25.42
C ILE A 133 -3.78 -30.66 -26.19
N GLU A 134 -3.02 -31.53 -25.52
CA GLU A 134 -2.34 -32.67 -26.17
C GLU A 134 -3.33 -33.62 -26.86
N LYS A 135 -4.44 -33.94 -26.19
CA LYS A 135 -5.52 -34.76 -26.78
C LYS A 135 -6.20 -34.06 -27.96
N ASN A 136 -6.42 -32.75 -27.86
CA ASN A 136 -7.02 -31.97 -28.93
C ASN A 136 -6.09 -31.90 -30.15
N ASP A 137 -4.79 -31.73 -29.94
CA ASP A 137 -3.79 -31.71 -31.00
C ASP A 137 -3.71 -33.06 -31.73
N ASP A 138 -3.73 -34.18 -30.99
CA ASP A 138 -3.80 -35.53 -31.57
C ASP A 138 -5.07 -35.74 -32.41
N MET A 139 -6.23 -35.29 -31.90
CA MET A 139 -7.50 -35.35 -32.64
C MET A 139 -7.46 -34.49 -33.90
N LEU A 140 -6.82 -33.32 -33.84
CA LEU A 140 -6.65 -32.41 -34.97
C LEU A 140 -5.76 -33.04 -36.04
N ALA A 141 -4.66 -33.70 -35.64
CA ALA A 141 -3.76 -34.40 -36.54
C ALA A 141 -4.46 -35.58 -37.24
N GLU A 142 -5.30 -36.34 -36.52
CA GLU A 142 -6.11 -37.39 -37.12
C GLU A 142 -7.13 -36.81 -38.12
N PHE A 143 -7.81 -35.72 -37.75
CA PHE A 143 -8.76 -35.05 -38.62
C PHE A 143 -8.11 -34.51 -39.91
N GLU A 144 -6.94 -33.88 -39.80
CA GLU A 144 -6.19 -33.38 -40.95
C GLU A 144 -5.73 -34.53 -41.87
N GLY A 145 -5.26 -35.65 -41.29
CA GLY A 145 -4.93 -36.85 -42.05
C GLY A 145 -6.14 -37.41 -42.82
N ARG A 146 -7.33 -37.42 -42.19
CA ARG A 146 -8.58 -37.82 -42.85
C ARG A 146 -8.97 -36.88 -43.98
N ILE A 147 -8.88 -35.57 -43.78
CA ILE A 147 -9.19 -34.58 -44.82
C ILE A 147 -8.21 -34.66 -45.99
N GLU A 148 -6.91 -34.84 -45.73
CA GLU A 148 -5.88 -35.01 -46.77
C GLU A 148 -6.13 -36.28 -47.60
N ASN A 149 -6.49 -37.39 -46.95
CA ASN A 149 -6.90 -38.61 -47.64
C ASN A 149 -8.19 -38.42 -48.44
N ASP A 150 -9.27 -37.90 -47.84
CA ASP A 150 -10.54 -37.64 -48.53
C ASP A 150 -10.36 -36.70 -49.73
N ARG A 151 -9.48 -35.71 -49.62
CA ARG A 151 -9.14 -34.77 -50.69
C ARG A 151 -8.32 -35.43 -51.81
N ASN A 152 -7.46 -36.40 -51.48
CA ASN A 152 -6.70 -37.19 -52.46
C ASN A 152 -7.54 -38.30 -53.12
N GLU A 153 -8.59 -38.78 -52.46
CA GLU A 153 -9.55 -39.77 -52.97
C GLU A 153 -10.71 -39.14 -53.78
N GLY A 154 -10.95 -37.84 -53.60
CA GLY A 154 -11.88 -37.08 -54.44
C GLY A 154 -11.42 -37.00 -55.90
N LEU A 155 -11.97 -37.86 -56.77
CA LEU A 155 -11.85 -37.82 -58.25
C LEU A 155 -12.16 -36.44 -58.87
N LEU A 156 -12.82 -35.56 -58.12
CA LEU A 156 -13.16 -34.18 -58.48
C LEU A 156 -11.95 -33.22 -58.46
N PHE A 157 -11.01 -33.34 -57.51
CA PHE A 157 -9.94 -32.34 -57.34
C PHE A 157 -8.67 -32.63 -58.15
N LYS A 158 -8.42 -33.89 -58.52
CA LYS A 158 -7.33 -34.25 -59.45
C LYS A 158 -7.45 -33.53 -60.80
N ASN A 159 -8.67 -33.25 -61.25
CA ASN A 159 -8.92 -32.50 -62.48
C ASN A 159 -8.77 -30.97 -62.32
N LEU A 160 -8.86 -30.42 -61.10
CA LEU A 160 -8.72 -28.97 -60.85
C LEU A 160 -7.27 -28.51 -60.69
N ARG A 161 -6.35 -29.39 -60.26
CA ARG A 161 -4.90 -29.08 -60.22
C ARG A 161 -4.29 -28.89 -61.63
N GLN A 162 -4.98 -29.35 -62.68
CA GLN A 162 -4.60 -29.11 -64.08
C GLN A 162 -5.29 -27.90 -64.72
N SER A 163 -5.82 -26.97 -63.92
CA SER A 163 -6.43 -25.75 -64.47
C SER A 163 -5.38 -24.84 -65.12
N LYS A 164 -5.66 -24.45 -66.37
CA LYS A 164 -4.89 -23.48 -67.18
C LYS A 164 -4.62 -22.18 -66.42
N PRO A 165 -3.49 -21.49 -66.69
CA PRO A 165 -3.20 -20.21 -66.05
C PRO A 165 -4.30 -19.21 -66.37
N VAL A 166 -5.02 -18.78 -65.33
CA VAL A 166 -6.06 -17.76 -65.41
C VAL A 166 -5.43 -16.45 -65.92
N ASP A 167 -6.08 -15.85 -66.91
CA ASP A 167 -5.67 -14.60 -67.58
C ASP A 167 -5.39 -13.49 -66.56
N LYS A 168 -4.10 -13.23 -66.31
CA LYS A 168 -3.60 -12.15 -65.44
C LYS A 168 -4.16 -10.77 -65.81
N ALA A 169 -4.62 -10.59 -67.06
CA ALA A 169 -5.25 -9.37 -67.52
C ALA A 169 -6.62 -9.14 -66.88
N LYS A 170 -7.46 -10.17 -66.73
CA LYS A 170 -8.79 -10.03 -66.13
C LYS A 170 -8.71 -9.78 -64.62
N ALA A 171 -7.78 -10.45 -63.93
CA ALA A 171 -7.54 -10.23 -62.51
C ALA A 171 -7.02 -8.81 -62.20
N LYS A 172 -6.20 -8.23 -63.09
CA LYS A 172 -5.74 -6.84 -62.95
C LYS A 172 -6.87 -5.83 -63.12
N VAL A 173 -7.76 -6.04 -64.09
CA VAL A 173 -8.93 -5.18 -64.33
C VAL A 173 -9.92 -5.23 -63.16
N GLU A 174 -10.16 -6.41 -62.59
CA GLU A 174 -11.02 -6.55 -61.41
C GLU A 174 -10.37 -5.92 -60.16
N MET A 175 -9.05 -6.03 -60.01
CA MET A 175 -8.32 -5.39 -58.92
C MET A 175 -8.29 -3.85 -59.04
N GLU A 176 -8.20 -3.31 -60.26
CA GLU A 176 -8.36 -1.87 -60.50
C GLU A 176 -9.79 -1.40 -60.20
N LYS A 177 -10.81 -2.18 -60.58
CA LYS A 177 -12.21 -1.87 -60.25
C LYS A 177 -12.47 -1.89 -58.74
N ILE A 178 -11.89 -2.85 -58.01
CA ILE A 178 -11.98 -2.88 -56.54
C ILE A 178 -11.22 -1.70 -55.93
N ARG A 179 -10.09 -1.30 -56.51
CA ARG A 179 -9.32 -0.14 -56.07
C ARG A 179 -10.08 1.18 -56.28
N GLU A 180 -10.77 1.34 -57.41
CA GLU A 180 -11.63 2.51 -57.69
C GLU A 180 -12.82 2.58 -56.72
N LEU A 181 -13.52 1.46 -56.51
CA LEU A 181 -14.62 1.39 -55.54
C LEU A 181 -14.15 1.66 -54.10
N THR A 182 -12.92 1.24 -53.76
CA THR A 182 -12.32 1.55 -52.46
C THR A 182 -11.92 3.03 -52.37
N LYS A 183 -11.48 3.65 -53.46
CA LYS A 183 -11.11 5.08 -53.55
C LYS A 183 -12.33 5.99 -53.43
N GLU A 184 -13.45 5.63 -54.05
CA GLU A 184 -14.71 6.40 -53.96
C GLU A 184 -15.34 6.30 -52.56
N ASN A 185 -15.18 5.17 -51.88
CA ASN A 185 -15.68 4.97 -50.52
C ASN A 185 -14.72 5.48 -49.42
N ALA A 186 -13.42 5.64 -49.73
CA ALA A 186 -12.40 6.16 -48.82
C ALA A 186 -12.40 7.70 -48.84
N GLY A 187 -12.77 8.31 -47.70
CA GLY A 187 -12.83 9.77 -47.55
C GLY A 187 -14.24 10.35 -47.43
N SER A 188 -15.28 9.51 -47.30
CA SER A 188 -16.64 10.00 -47.07
C SER A 188 -16.71 10.84 -45.77
N LYS A 189 -17.37 12.00 -45.85
CA LYS A 189 -17.51 12.94 -44.72
C LYS A 189 -18.06 12.25 -43.47
N THR A 190 -18.97 11.30 -43.65
CA THR A 190 -19.59 10.51 -42.57
C THR A 190 -18.57 9.68 -41.79
N ARG A 191 -17.64 9.00 -42.46
CA ARG A 191 -16.62 8.18 -41.81
C ARG A 191 -15.62 9.03 -41.02
N ARG A 192 -15.27 10.20 -41.54
CA ARG A 192 -14.42 11.19 -40.83
C ARG A 192 -15.04 11.67 -39.52
N TYR A 193 -16.35 11.94 -39.50
CA TYR A 193 -17.05 12.32 -38.27
C TYR A 193 -17.10 11.17 -37.25
N ILE A 194 -17.24 9.92 -37.71
CA ILE A 194 -17.20 8.74 -36.84
C ILE A 194 -15.82 8.61 -36.17
N TYR A 195 -14.72 8.76 -36.92
CA TYR A 195 -13.37 8.74 -36.33
C TYR A 195 -13.16 9.87 -35.32
N LEU A 196 -13.61 11.09 -35.63
CA LEU A 196 -13.54 12.23 -34.71
C LEU A 196 -14.37 11.99 -33.43
N ALA A 197 -15.54 11.37 -33.54
CA ALA A 197 -16.35 11.00 -32.38
C ALA A 197 -15.64 9.97 -31.50
N PHE A 198 -15.07 8.90 -32.07
CA PHE A 198 -14.31 7.90 -31.33
C PHE A 198 -13.06 8.48 -30.66
N ILE A 199 -12.31 9.34 -31.36
CA ILE A 199 -11.17 10.05 -30.79
C ILE A 199 -11.63 10.92 -29.60
N GLY A 200 -12.76 11.64 -29.74
CA GLY A 200 -13.33 12.45 -28.66
C GLY A 200 -13.70 11.62 -27.42
N VAL A 201 -14.38 10.48 -27.61
CA VAL A 201 -14.75 9.57 -26.51
C VAL A 201 -13.50 9.01 -25.82
N LEU A 202 -12.47 8.63 -26.58
CA LEU A 202 -11.22 8.12 -26.00
C LEU A 202 -10.46 9.18 -25.20
N VAL A 203 -10.41 10.43 -25.66
CA VAL A 203 -9.78 11.52 -24.91
C VAL A 203 -10.50 11.78 -23.59
N ILE A 204 -11.85 11.74 -23.59
CA ILE A 204 -12.65 11.85 -22.36
C ILE A 204 -12.36 10.67 -21.42
N ALA A 205 -12.35 9.44 -21.92
CA ALA A 205 -12.07 8.25 -21.13
C ALA A 205 -10.66 8.28 -20.51
N ILE A 206 -9.66 8.81 -21.23
CA ILE A 206 -8.31 9.01 -20.72
C ILE A 206 -8.32 10.07 -19.60
N ALA A 207 -9.00 11.20 -19.80
CA ALA A 207 -9.09 12.26 -18.79
C ALA A 207 -9.79 11.78 -17.50
N GLU A 208 -10.87 11.00 -17.61
CA GLU A 208 -11.54 10.38 -16.46
C GLU A 208 -10.63 9.36 -15.75
N SER A 209 -9.87 8.58 -16.50
CA SER A 209 -8.91 7.62 -15.95
C SER A 209 -7.80 8.32 -15.15
N PHE A 210 -7.36 9.51 -15.57
CA PHE A 210 -6.40 10.31 -14.80
C PHE A 210 -7.00 10.92 -13.53
N LEU A 211 -8.29 11.27 -13.55
CA LEU A 211 -8.95 11.96 -12.44
C LEU A 211 -9.43 11.01 -11.32
N SER A 212 -9.82 9.79 -11.69
CA SER A 212 -10.40 8.81 -10.75
C SER A 212 -9.33 8.01 -9.97
N SER A 213 -8.24 7.63 -10.62
CA SER A 213 -6.98 7.10 -10.03
C SER A 213 -6.10 6.61 -11.19
N PRO A 214 -4.80 6.97 -11.27
CA PRO A 214 -3.98 6.63 -12.42
C PRO A 214 -3.56 5.15 -12.43
N ASP A 215 -4.38 4.30 -13.03
CA ASP A 215 -3.97 2.95 -13.47
C ASP A 215 -3.11 3.09 -14.73
N TRP A 216 -1.79 3.21 -14.54
CA TRP A 216 -0.82 3.42 -15.62
C TRP A 216 -0.94 2.39 -16.76
N GLN A 217 -1.36 1.16 -16.45
CA GLN A 217 -1.62 0.11 -17.45
C GLN A 217 -2.83 0.43 -18.34
N LYS A 218 -3.94 0.90 -17.75
CA LYS A 218 -5.16 1.27 -18.52
C LYS A 218 -4.91 2.51 -19.38
N VAL A 219 -4.19 3.49 -18.84
CA VAL A 219 -3.78 4.70 -19.57
C VAL A 219 -2.86 4.34 -20.74
N ALA A 220 -1.91 3.41 -20.55
CA ALA A 220 -1.01 2.98 -21.62
C ALA A 220 -1.77 2.27 -22.76
N VAL A 221 -2.72 1.39 -22.44
CA VAL A 221 -3.56 0.70 -23.43
C VAL A 221 -4.44 1.67 -24.19
N LEU A 222 -5.13 2.59 -23.49
CA LEU A 222 -5.97 3.62 -24.12
C LEU A 222 -5.14 4.59 -24.96
N GLY A 223 -3.94 4.95 -24.51
CA GLY A 223 -2.99 5.79 -25.24
C GLY A 223 -2.50 5.11 -26.53
N ALA A 224 -2.14 3.83 -26.47
CA ALA A 224 -1.75 3.06 -27.66
C ALA A 224 -2.90 2.97 -28.68
N MET A 225 -4.13 2.73 -28.21
CA MET A 225 -5.33 2.70 -29.07
C MET A 225 -5.61 4.08 -29.71
N LEU A 226 -5.42 5.17 -28.97
CA LEU A 226 -5.56 6.53 -29.49
C LEU A 226 -4.55 6.82 -30.61
N VAL A 227 -3.28 6.44 -30.42
CA VAL A 227 -2.24 6.61 -31.45
C VAL A 227 -2.57 5.81 -32.72
N ALA A 228 -3.05 4.57 -32.58
CA ALA A 228 -3.47 3.76 -33.71
C ALA A 228 -4.62 4.40 -34.50
N LEU A 229 -5.62 4.95 -33.82
CA LEU A 229 -6.75 5.64 -34.46
C LEU A 229 -6.34 6.95 -35.14
N ILE A 230 -5.46 7.74 -34.53
CA ILE A 230 -4.91 8.95 -35.15
C ILE A 230 -4.11 8.59 -36.42
N SER A 231 -3.37 7.48 -36.39
CA SER A 231 -2.65 6.99 -37.56
C SER A 231 -3.60 6.58 -38.70
N GLN A 232 -4.68 5.85 -38.40
CA GLN A 232 -5.71 5.49 -39.36
C GLN A 232 -6.40 6.72 -39.94
N PHE A 233 -6.75 7.68 -39.08
CA PHE A 233 -7.37 8.94 -39.48
C PHE A 233 -6.46 9.79 -40.38
N SER A 234 -5.15 9.85 -40.06
CA SER A 234 -4.16 10.58 -40.85
C SER A 234 -3.93 9.93 -42.22
N TYR A 235 -3.93 8.60 -42.29
CA TYR A 235 -3.87 7.86 -43.55
C TYR A 235 -5.08 8.16 -44.43
N GLU A 236 -6.29 8.14 -43.88
CA GLU A 236 -7.51 8.48 -44.60
C GLU A 236 -7.54 9.94 -45.06
N GLN A 237 -7.06 10.88 -44.22
CA GLN A 237 -6.93 12.27 -44.64
C GLN A 237 -5.94 12.44 -45.80
N LYS A 238 -4.80 11.75 -45.75
CA LYS A 238 -3.80 11.82 -46.81
C LYS A 238 -4.38 11.31 -48.13
N VAL A 239 -5.04 10.15 -48.11
CA VAL A 239 -5.71 9.57 -49.27
C VAL A 239 -6.81 10.52 -49.79
N SER A 240 -7.65 11.07 -48.90
CA SER A 240 -8.70 12.02 -49.28
C SER A 240 -8.12 13.31 -49.89
N SER A 241 -7.00 13.82 -49.37
CA SER A 241 -6.33 15.02 -49.91
C SER A 241 -5.65 14.77 -51.26
N GLU A 242 -5.18 13.55 -51.48
CA GLU A 242 -4.60 13.13 -52.76
C GLU A 242 -5.70 13.01 -53.82
N ILE A 243 -6.89 12.55 -53.44
CA ILE A 243 -8.09 12.53 -54.29
C ILE A 243 -8.50 13.96 -54.67
N GLU A 244 -8.66 14.86 -53.70
CA GLU A 244 -9.07 16.27 -53.94
C GLU A 244 -8.07 17.02 -54.84
N LYS A 245 -6.76 16.79 -54.68
CA LYS A 245 -5.73 17.40 -55.54
C LYS A 245 -5.73 16.86 -56.96
N THR A 246 -6.08 15.59 -57.16
CA THR A 246 -6.13 14.98 -58.49
C THR A 246 -7.33 15.51 -59.27
N GLU A 247 -8.48 15.65 -58.62
CA GLU A 247 -9.72 16.17 -59.21
C GLU A 247 -9.59 17.66 -59.61
N ILE A 248 -8.91 18.48 -58.80
CA ILE A 248 -8.64 19.89 -59.14
C ILE A 248 -7.66 20.00 -60.33
N LYS A 249 -6.69 19.08 -60.45
CA LYS A 249 -5.70 19.08 -61.52
C LYS A 249 -6.32 18.68 -62.87
N GLU A 250 -7.18 17.67 -62.89
CA GLU A 250 -7.94 17.27 -64.07
C GLU A 250 -8.88 18.37 -64.57
N GLN A 251 -9.55 19.10 -63.66
CA GLN A 251 -10.42 20.23 -64.04
C GLN A 251 -9.67 21.49 -64.54
N THR A 252 -8.36 21.58 -64.27
CA THR A 252 -7.52 22.70 -64.74
C THR A 252 -6.93 22.40 -66.12
N GLU A 253 -6.60 21.14 -66.41
CA GLU A 253 -6.10 20.69 -67.72
C GLU A 253 -7.22 20.59 -68.78
N GLU A 254 -8.49 20.46 -68.38
CA GLU A 254 -9.65 20.45 -69.31
C GLU A 254 -10.13 21.86 -69.74
N LYS A 255 -9.55 22.93 -69.20
CA LYS A 255 -9.92 24.33 -69.46
C LYS A 255 -8.89 25.14 -70.25
N GLU A 256 -7.83 24.51 -70.75
CA GLU A 256 -6.83 25.08 -71.65
C GLU A 256 -7.01 24.54 -73.08
#